data_AF-A0A0G0ZDI7-F1
#
_entry.id   AF-A0A0G0ZDI7-F1
#
_cell.length_a   1.000
_cell.length_b   1.000
_cell.length_c   1.000
_cell.angle_alpha   90.00
_cell.angle_beta   90.00
_cell.angle_gamma   90.00
#
_symmetry.space_group_name_H-M   'P 1'
#
loop_
_entity.id
_entity.type
_entity.pdbx_description
1 polymer ?
#
loop_
_entity_poly.entity_id
_entity_poly.type
_entity_poly.pdbx_seq_one_letter_code
_entity_poly.pdbx_strand_id
1 'polypeptide(L)' 'MDLQIDMITEQEITKLLEMQKMITDKMGIDTSQDRELPKMLQRVDADKIEESLEKQF' A
#
# COMPACT_ATOMS: atom_id res chain seq x y z
N MET A 1 -16.47 9.90 -7.58
CA MET A 1 -15.33 10.78 -7.21
C MET A 1 -14.60 10.20 -6.02
N ASP A 2 -15.31 9.83 -4.97
CA ASP A 2 -14.75 9.27 -3.73
C ASP A 2 -13.76 8.12 -3.97
N LEU A 3 -14.14 7.14 -4.80
CA LEU A 3 -13.27 5.99 -5.07
C LEU A 3 -11.94 6.33 -5.77
N GLN A 4 -11.92 7.36 -6.62
CA GLN A 4 -10.66 7.83 -7.23
C GLN A 4 -9.78 8.54 -6.20
N ILE A 5 -10.39 9.30 -5.30
CA ILE A 5 -9.69 9.97 -4.20
C ILE A 5 -9.13 8.92 -3.24
N ASP A 6 -9.88 7.87 -2.94
CA ASP A 6 -9.44 6.75 -2.11
C ASP A 6 -8.26 6.01 -2.74
N MET A 7 -8.32 5.71 -4.05
CA MET A 7 -7.21 5.07 -4.76
C MET A 7 -5.94 5.92 -4.76
N ILE A 8 -6.05 7.23 -5.02
CA ILE A 8 -4.91 8.14 -4.97
C ILE A 8 -4.36 8.19 -3.53
N THR A 9 -5.24 8.29 -2.54
CA THR A 9 -4.86 8.34 -1.13
C THR A 9 -4.09 7.09 -0.72
N GLU A 10 -4.60 5.91 -1.08
CA GLU A 10 -3.94 4.64 -0.78
C GLU A 10 -2.57 4.55 -1.44
N GLN A 11 -2.44 4.97 -2.71
CA GLN A 11 -1.14 5.04 -3.39
C GLN A 11 -0.15 5.96 -2.68
N GLU A 12 -0.59 7.13 -2.21
CA GLU A 12 0.29 8.04 -1.46
C GLU A 12 0.67 7.49 -0.08
N ILE A 13 -0.25 6.80 0.60
CA ILE A 13 0.03 6.10 1.86
C ILE A 13 1.08 5.00 1.64
N THR A 14 0.95 4.19 0.58
CA THR A 14 1.95 3.16 0.26
C THR A 14 3.34 3.79 0.03
N LYS A 15 3.43 4.91 -0.68
CA LYS A 15 4.72 5.61 -0.88
C LYS A 15 5.32 6.11 0.43
N LEU A 16 4.50 6.63 1.35
CA LEU A 16 4.97 7.05 2.67
C LEU A 16 5.53 5.86 3.46
N LEU A 17 4.87 4.71 3.40
CA LEU A 17 5.34 3.47 4.04
C LEU A 17 6.64 2.95 3.41
N GLU A 18 6.78 2.99 2.09
CA GLU A 18 8.03 2.66 1.38
C GLU A 18 9.18 3.56 1.90
N MET A 19 8.94 4.86 2.03
CA MET A 19 9.93 5.80 2.56
C MET A 19 10.29 5.53 4.01
N GLN A 20 9.29 5.26 4.85
CA GLN A 20 9.52 4.90 6.25
C GLN A 20 10.33 3.61 6.37
N LYS A 21 10.03 2.60 5.54
CA LYS A 21 10.80 1.35 5.47
C LYS A 21 12.27 1.60 5.17
N MET A 22 12.56 2.44 4.16
CA MET A 22 13.93 2.82 3.81
C MET A 22 14.65 3.51 4.97
N ILE A 23 13.96 4.34 5.75
CA ILE A 23 14.54 4.98 6.94
C ILE A 23 14.85 3.94 8.02
N THR A 24 13.91 3.05 8.34
CA THR A 24 14.14 1.97 9.32
C THR A 24 15.30 1.07 8.93
N ASP A 25 15.44 0.74 7.64
CA ASP A 25 16.55 -0.08 7.14
C ASP A 25 17.90 0.63 7.29
N LYS A 26 17.95 1.94 7.00
CA LYS A 26 19.14 2.77 7.24
C LYS A 26 19.51 2.87 8.72
N MET A 27 18.53 2.78 9.61
CA MET A 27 18.74 2.79 11.06
C MET A 27 19.07 1.41 11.64
N GLY A 28 19.10 0.35 10.81
CA GLY A 28 19.38 -1.01 11.25
C GLY A 28 18.24 -1.64 12.06
N ILE A 29 17.01 -1.15 11.91
CA ILE A 29 15.84 -1.71 12.59
C ILE A 29 15.37 -2.95 11.82
N ASP A 30 15.46 -4.12 12.46
CA ASP A 30 14.98 -5.37 11.88
C ASP A 30 13.45 -5.42 11.89
N THR A 31 12.87 -5.51 10.70
CA THR A 31 11.42 -5.61 10.45
C THR A 31 11.03 -6.97 9.86
N SER A 32 11.96 -7.94 9.80
CA SER A 32 11.76 -9.25 9.17
C SER A 32 10.64 -10.09 9.79
N GLN A 33 10.28 -9.80 11.04
CA GLN A 33 9.21 -10.50 11.77
C GLN A 33 7.82 -9.88 11.54
N ASP A 34 7.75 -8.71 10.92
CA ASP A 34 6.48 -8.08 10.59
C ASP A 34 5.88 -8.71 9.33
N ARG A 35 4.82 -9.51 9.53
CA ARG A 35 4.12 -10.22 8.45
C ARG A 35 3.11 -9.35 7.70
N GLU A 36 2.72 -8.21 8.27
CA GLU A 36 1.77 -7.28 7.66
C GLU A 36 2.47 -6.25 6.79
N LEU A 37 3.67 -5.80 7.19
CA LEU A 37 4.43 -4.81 6.44
C LEU A 37 4.62 -5.16 4.95
N PRO A 38 4.97 -6.40 4.54
CA PRO A 38 5.04 -6.76 3.12
C PRO A 38 3.71 -6.61 2.39
N LYS A 39 2.57 -6.78 3.07
CA LYS A 39 1.22 -6.63 2.49
C LYS A 39 0.88 -5.15 2.33
N MET A 40 1.22 -4.32 3.31
CA MET A 40 0.99 -2.87 3.27
C MET A 40 1.85 -2.15 2.22
N LEU A 41 3.00 -2.74 1.88
CA LEU A 41 3.87 -2.26 0.80
C LEU A 41 3.46 -2.77 -0.58
N GLN A 42 2.43 -3.64 -0.68
CA GLN A 42 1.90 -4.01 -1.99
C GLN A 42 1.15 -2.81 -2.57
N ARG A 43 1.58 -2.38 -3.75
CA ARG A 43 0.85 -1.36 -4.50
C ARG A 43 -0.53 -1.90 -4.84
N VAL A 44 -1.53 -1.08 -4.57
CA VAL A 44 -2.89 -1.34 -5.02
C VAL A 44 -2.92 -1.26 -6.54
N ASP A 45 -3.15 -2.41 -7.18
CA ASP A 45 -3.43 -2.53 -8.61
C ASP A 45 -4.81 -1.93 -8.87
N ALA A 46 -4.86 -0.83 -9.61
CA ALA A 46 -6.13 -0.20 -9.99
C ALA A 46 -7.05 -1.22 -10.71
N ASP A 47 -6.46 -2.08 -11.55
CA ASP A 47 -7.16 -3.14 -12.29
C ASP A 47 -7.83 -4.17 -11.37
N LYS A 48 -7.23 -4.51 -10.22
CA LYS A 48 -7.82 -5.44 -9.24
C LYS A 48 -8.97 -4.81 -8.47
N ILE A 49 -8.93 -3.51 -8.25
CA ILE A 49 -10.04 -2.78 -7.63
C ILE A 49 -11.20 -2.66 -8.61
N GLU A 50 -10.93 -2.39 -9.88
CA GLU A 50 -11.95 -2.34 -10.93
C GLU A 50 -12.66 -3.69 -11.09
N GLU A 51 -11.93 -4.81 -11.14
CA GLU A 51 -12.52 -6.17 -11.11
C GLU A 51 -13.36 -6.45 -9.85
N SER A 52 -12.93 -5.94 -8.69
CA SER A 52 -13.63 -6.15 -7.41
C SER A 52 -14.90 -5.29 -7.30
N LEU A 53 -14.96 -4.18 -8.03
CA LEU A 53 -16.13 -3.32 -8.16
C LEU A 53 -17.15 -3.91 -9.14
N GLU A 54 -16.70 -4.43 -10.29
CA GLU A 54 -17.59 -5.11 -11.25
C GLU A 54 -18.30 -6.32 -10.63
N LYS A 55 -17.66 -7.03 -9.70
CA LYS A 55 -18.26 -8.16 -8.99
C LYS A 55 -19.31 -7.78 -7.93
N GLN A 56 -19.39 -6.50 -7.56
CA GLN A 56 -20.35 -5.99 -6.57
C GLN A 56 -21.61 -5.37 -7.21
N PHE A 57 -21.63 -5.23 -8.54
CA PHE A 57 -22.79 -4.82 -9.35
C PHE A 57 -23.36 -5.98 -10.15
#